data_AF-A0A852ZDS2-F1
#
_entry.id   AF-A0A852ZDS2-F1
#
_cell.length_a   1.000
_cell.length_b   1.000
_cell.length_c   1.000
_cell.angle_alpha   90.00
_cell.angle_beta   90.00
_cell.angle_gamma   90.00
#
_symmetry.space_group_name_H-M   'P 1'
#
loop_
_entity.id
_entity.type
_entity.pdbx_description
1 polymer ?
#
loop_
_entity_poly.entity_id
_entity_poly.type
_entity_poly.pdbx_seq_one_letter_code
_entity_poly.pdbx_strand_id
1 'polypeptide(L)'
;MLAHWTGNFPEDGRAVSTFSADGGPVRCAKGLTVEADHSFADAPAWDVLVHPGGRGTLPMPEDEAQPDRPAELDPSVDVRGEQRFVDDGDVITAAGVSAGIDTALHLVGRLASFERAAEVRAGIQYDPRPPV
;
A
#
# COMPACT_ATOMS: atom_id res chain seq x y z
N MET A 1 -10.07 0.19 2.25
CA MET A 1 -10.37 -0.96 1.37
C MET A 1 -10.04 -2.28 2.03
N LEU A 2 -8.78 -2.58 2.36
CA LEU A 2 -8.44 -3.87 2.97
C LEU A 2 -9.26 -4.14 4.25
N ALA A 3 -9.45 -3.13 5.10
CA ALA A 3 -10.33 -3.24 6.27
C ALA A 3 -11.82 -3.52 5.91
N HIS A 4 -12.31 -3.03 4.77
CA HIS A 4 -13.65 -3.38 4.29
C HIS A 4 -13.70 -4.86 3.87
N TRP A 5 -12.67 -5.34 3.16
CA TRP A 5 -12.56 -6.75 2.79
C TRP A 5 -12.57 -7.65 4.02
N THR A 6 -11.63 -7.49 4.95
CA THR A 6 -11.53 -8.37 6.13
C THR A 6 -12.73 -8.28 7.07
N GLY A 7 -13.40 -7.12 7.11
CA GLY A 7 -14.58 -6.92 7.96
C GLY A 7 -15.88 -7.51 7.38
N ASN A 8 -16.04 -7.54 6.05
CA ASN A 8 -17.26 -8.05 5.41
C ASN A 8 -17.15 -9.51 4.97
N PHE A 9 -15.93 -10.05 4.94
CA PHE A 9 -15.63 -11.40 4.47
C PHE A 9 -14.71 -12.15 5.45
N PRO A 10 -15.17 -12.38 6.71
CA PRO A 10 -14.34 -13.00 7.74
C PRO A 10 -13.92 -14.44 7.40
N GLU A 11 -14.65 -15.14 6.54
CA GLU A 11 -14.35 -16.49 6.09
C GLU A 11 -13.05 -16.62 5.30
N ASP A 12 -12.49 -15.51 4.79
CA ASP A 12 -11.18 -15.49 4.14
C ASP A 12 -10.01 -15.60 5.12
N GLY A 13 -10.28 -15.54 6.43
CA GLY A 13 -9.26 -15.73 7.47
C GLY A 13 -8.16 -14.67 7.46
N ARG A 14 -8.46 -13.45 7.00
CA ARG A 14 -7.51 -12.32 6.95
C ARG A 14 -7.88 -11.24 7.97
N ALA A 15 -6.88 -10.53 8.45
CA ALA A 15 -7.03 -9.36 9.32
C ALA A 15 -6.19 -8.18 8.81
N VAL A 16 -6.61 -6.96 9.15
CA VAL A 16 -5.85 -5.73 8.90
C VAL A 16 -5.58 -5.08 10.23
N SER A 17 -4.32 -4.77 10.46
CA SER A 17 -3.86 -4.06 11.64
C SER A 17 -2.79 -3.04 11.22
N THR A 18 -2.65 -2.02 12.03
CA THR A 18 -1.68 -0.93 11.89
C THR A 18 -0.65 -1.03 13.00
N PHE A 19 0.56 -0.57 12.76
CA PHE A 19 1.60 -0.53 13.78
C PHE A 19 2.47 0.70 13.64
N SER A 20 3.01 1.16 14.76
CA SER A 20 4.02 2.22 14.84
C SER A 20 5.21 1.75 15.66
N ALA A 21 6.29 2.53 15.71
CA ALA A 21 7.50 2.10 16.42
C ALA A 21 7.23 1.78 17.90
N ASP A 22 6.46 2.63 18.57
CA ASP A 22 6.13 2.56 20.00
C ASP A 22 4.67 2.22 20.30
N GLY A 23 3.85 1.97 19.26
CA GLY A 23 2.40 1.75 19.40
C GLY A 23 1.61 3.04 19.62
N GLY A 24 2.26 4.20 19.61
CA GLY A 24 1.62 5.49 19.72
C GLY A 24 0.96 5.98 18.42
N PRO A 25 0.09 7.00 18.49
CA PRO A 25 -0.55 7.60 17.33
C PRO A 25 0.44 8.27 16.39
N VAL A 26 0.22 8.12 15.09
CA VAL A 26 1.08 8.67 14.03
C VAL A 26 0.37 9.82 13.32
N ARG A 27 1.02 10.99 13.24
CA ARG A 27 0.52 12.15 12.50
C ARG A 27 0.95 12.09 11.03
N CYS A 28 -0.01 11.96 10.13
CA CYS A 28 0.21 11.99 8.69
C CYS A 28 0.52 13.40 8.18
N ALA A 29 1.11 13.51 6.98
CA ALA A 29 1.60 14.76 6.39
C ALA A 29 0.55 15.88 6.20
N LYS A 30 -0.75 15.54 6.20
CA LYS A 30 -1.86 16.50 6.07
C LYS A 30 -2.65 16.70 7.36
N GLY A 31 -2.10 16.26 8.49
CA GLY A 31 -2.63 16.54 9.82
C GLY A 31 -3.63 15.53 10.37
N LEU A 32 -4.04 14.53 9.57
CA LEU A 32 -4.76 13.35 10.07
C LEU A 32 -3.86 12.58 11.05
N THR A 33 -4.45 12.09 12.14
CA THR A 33 -3.78 11.19 13.09
C THR A 33 -4.38 9.80 12.94
N VAL A 34 -3.52 8.79 12.88
CA VAL A 34 -3.88 7.37 12.82
C VAL A 34 -3.39 6.70 14.10
N GLU A 35 -4.29 6.03 14.82
CA GLU A 35 -3.94 5.17 15.95
C GLU A 35 -3.30 3.88 15.46
N ALA A 36 -2.34 3.35 16.21
CA ALA A 36 -1.71 2.07 15.93
C ALA A 36 -2.38 0.96 16.74
N ASP A 37 -2.54 -0.22 16.14
CA ASP A 37 -2.99 -1.43 16.84
C ASP A 37 -1.84 -2.11 17.60
N HIS A 38 -0.60 -1.95 17.11
CA HIS A 38 0.61 -2.56 17.66
C HIS A 38 1.82 -1.61 17.67
N SER A 39 2.77 -1.90 18.54
CA SER A 39 4.15 -1.41 18.52
C SER A 39 5.09 -2.38 17.79
N PHE A 40 6.37 -2.05 17.64
CA PHE A 40 7.36 -3.03 17.16
C PHE A 40 7.60 -4.17 18.16
N ALA A 41 7.32 -3.95 19.44
CA ALA A 41 7.57 -4.93 20.50
C ALA A 41 6.50 -6.04 20.58
N ASP A 42 5.30 -5.78 20.08
CA ASP A 42 4.14 -6.67 20.18
C ASP A 42 3.42 -6.89 18.83
N ALA A 43 3.99 -6.41 17.73
CA ALA A 43 3.48 -6.71 16.40
C ALA A 43 3.49 -8.23 16.14
N PRO A 44 2.41 -8.78 15.54
CA PRO A 44 2.39 -10.18 15.11
C PRO A 44 3.36 -10.42 13.94
N ALA A 45 3.58 -11.69 13.61
CA ALA A 45 4.20 -12.04 12.35
C ALA A 45 3.25 -11.65 11.19
N TRP A 46 3.75 -10.86 10.24
CA TRP A 46 2.96 -10.36 9.12
C TRP A 46 3.09 -11.27 7.89
N ASP A 47 1.96 -11.62 7.28
CA ASP A 47 1.95 -12.25 5.95
C ASP A 47 2.25 -11.22 4.84
N VAL A 48 1.74 -9.99 5.02
CA VAL A 48 1.85 -8.89 4.06
C VAL A 48 2.09 -7.60 4.82
N LEU A 49 3.16 -6.89 4.48
CA LEU A 49 3.47 -5.58 5.01
C LEU A 49 3.13 -4.51 3.96
N VAL A 50 2.24 -3.58 4.31
CA VAL A 50 1.95 -2.40 3.48
C VAL A 50 2.67 -1.19 4.06
N HIS A 51 3.67 -0.69 3.35
CA HIS A 51 4.38 0.53 3.74
C HIS A 51 3.82 1.73 2.95
N PRO A 52 2.97 2.58 3.55
CA PRO A 52 2.41 3.73 2.85
C PRO A 52 3.51 4.76 2.52
N GLY A 53 3.39 5.42 1.37
CA GLY A 53 4.27 6.53 1.01
C GLY A 53 3.89 7.85 1.69
N GLY A 54 4.70 8.89 1.47
CA GLY A 54 4.43 10.26 1.93
C GLY A 54 5.69 11.07 2.14
N ARG A 55 5.56 12.37 2.46
CA ARG A 55 6.75 13.23 2.68
C ARG A 55 7.68 12.73 3.78
N GLY A 56 7.15 12.01 4.78
CA GLY A 56 7.97 11.42 5.85
C GLY A 56 8.72 10.15 5.45
N THR A 57 8.56 9.67 4.21
CA THR A 57 9.23 8.47 3.66
C THR A 57 10.34 8.79 2.67
N LEU A 58 10.50 10.08 2.33
CA LEU A 58 11.63 10.54 1.51
C LEU A 58 12.88 10.60 2.39
N PRO A 59 14.04 10.13 1.92
CA PRO A 59 15.29 10.30 2.65
C PRO A 59 15.50 11.80 2.94
N MET A 60 16.03 12.10 4.12
CA MET A 60 16.54 13.45 4.40
C MET A 60 17.65 13.76 3.40
N PRO A 61 17.73 14.99 2.86
CA PRO A 61 18.77 15.33 1.89
C PRO A 61 20.12 15.37 2.61
N GLU A 62 20.84 14.26 2.58
CA GLU A 62 22.29 14.25 2.64
C GLU A 62 22.75 13.80 1.24
N ASP A 63 23.30 14.76 0.50
CA ASP A 63 23.80 14.73 -0.89
C ASP A 63 22.75 14.89 -2.03
N GLU A 64 22.68 16.13 -2.56
CA GLU A 64 22.06 16.49 -3.84
C GLU A 64 22.86 15.92 -5.02
N ALA A 65 22.83 14.60 -5.20
CA ALA A 65 23.28 13.93 -6.42
C ALA A 65 22.68 12.52 -6.57
N GLN A 66 21.46 12.29 -6.10
CA GLN A 66 20.76 11.04 -6.41
C GLN A 66 20.24 11.11 -7.84
N PRO A 67 20.73 10.29 -8.79
CA PRO A 67 20.22 10.31 -10.16
C PRO A 67 18.71 10.06 -10.16
N ASP A 68 17.97 10.96 -10.80
CA ASP A 68 16.52 11.05 -10.75
C ASP A 68 15.80 9.84 -11.40
N ARG A 69 16.53 8.92 -12.03
CA ARG A 69 15.95 7.77 -12.74
C ARG A 69 16.67 6.44 -12.43
N PRO A 70 15.93 5.39 -11.99
CA PRO A 70 16.49 4.06 -11.75
C PRO A 70 17.28 3.47 -12.93
N ALA A 71 16.86 3.74 -14.16
CA ALA A 71 17.55 3.28 -15.37
C ALA A 71 18.95 3.91 -15.58
N GLU A 72 19.23 5.05 -14.94
CA GLU A 72 20.56 5.67 -14.96
C GLU A 72 21.50 5.04 -13.94
N LEU A 73 20.94 4.47 -12.86
CA LEU A 73 21.68 3.74 -11.83
C LEU A 73 21.98 2.30 -12.23
N ASP A 74 20.99 1.64 -12.84
CA ASP A 74 21.07 0.27 -13.28
C ASP A 74 20.31 0.11 -14.62
N PRO A 75 21.03 -0.05 -15.75
CA PRO A 75 20.43 -0.21 -17.07
C PRO A 75 19.55 -1.47 -17.21
N SER A 76 19.62 -2.41 -16.27
CA SER A 76 18.76 -3.60 -16.27
C SER A 76 17.36 -3.32 -15.71
N VAL A 77 17.15 -2.16 -15.10
CA VAL A 77 15.85 -1.78 -14.52
C VAL A 77 14.85 -1.44 -15.64
N ASP A 78 13.80 -2.26 -15.74
CA ASP A 78 12.64 -2.02 -16.60
C ASP A 78 11.70 -0.99 -15.98
N VAL A 79 11.84 0.28 -16.38
CA VAL A 79 11.03 1.38 -15.84
C VAL A 79 9.66 1.43 -16.53
N ARG A 80 8.59 1.14 -15.77
CA ARG A 80 7.22 1.12 -16.27
C ARG A 80 6.37 2.29 -15.75
N GLY A 81 6.64 3.49 -16.25
CA GLY A 81 6.04 4.75 -15.74
C GLY A 81 4.52 4.89 -15.87
N GLU A 82 3.88 4.16 -16.77
CA GLU A 82 2.43 4.21 -16.99
C GLU A 82 1.64 3.24 -16.10
N GLN A 83 2.32 2.35 -15.36
CA GLN A 83 1.64 1.35 -14.54
C GLN A 83 1.26 1.93 -13.18
N ARG A 84 0.00 1.69 -12.76
CA ARG A 84 -0.47 2.10 -11.43
C ARG A 84 0.22 1.31 -10.33
N PHE A 85 0.61 0.07 -10.59
CA PHE A 85 1.42 -0.73 -9.69
C PHE A 85 2.26 -1.73 -10.50
N VAL A 86 3.36 -2.17 -9.91
CA VAL A 86 4.20 -3.26 -10.42
C VAL A 86 4.22 -4.36 -9.37
N ASP A 87 3.90 -5.57 -9.79
CA ASP A 87 4.00 -6.78 -8.97
C ASP A 87 5.21 -7.59 -9.45
N ASP A 88 6.20 -7.77 -8.57
CA ASP A 88 7.40 -8.57 -8.76
C ASP A 88 7.46 -9.70 -7.72
N GLY A 89 6.38 -10.47 -7.62
CA GLY A 89 6.31 -11.64 -6.74
C GLY A 89 6.17 -11.22 -5.28
N ASP A 90 7.26 -11.17 -4.53
CA ASP A 90 7.24 -10.86 -3.09
C ASP A 90 7.11 -9.36 -2.81
N VAL A 91 7.40 -8.53 -3.82
CA VAL A 91 7.34 -7.07 -3.71
C VAL A 91 6.32 -6.51 -4.69
N ILE A 92 5.40 -5.71 -4.18
CA ILE A 92 4.44 -4.95 -4.99
C ILE A 92 4.61 -3.47 -4.68
N THR A 93 4.83 -2.67 -5.71
CA THR A 93 5.02 -1.21 -5.61
C THR A 93 3.88 -0.49 -6.32
N ALA A 94 3.47 0.67 -5.79
CA ALA A 94 2.34 1.44 -6.32
C ALA A 94 2.76 2.87 -6.69
N ALA A 95 2.24 3.36 -7.82
CA ALA A 95 2.53 4.69 -8.36
C ALA A 95 1.59 5.75 -7.78
N GLY A 96 2.06 6.47 -6.75
CA GLY A 96 1.36 7.64 -6.22
C GLY A 96 0.14 7.33 -5.35
N VAL A 97 -0.58 8.38 -4.95
CA VAL A 97 -1.53 8.33 -3.81
C VAL A 97 -2.74 7.44 -4.08
N SER A 98 -3.36 7.54 -5.25
CA SER A 98 -4.59 6.80 -5.55
C SER A 98 -4.34 5.36 -6.02
N ALA A 99 -3.13 5.04 -6.46
CA ALA A 99 -2.78 3.69 -6.90
C ALA A 99 -2.80 2.66 -5.77
N GLY A 100 -2.69 3.10 -4.51
CA GLY A 100 -2.84 2.20 -3.36
C GLY A 100 -4.21 1.51 -3.32
N ILE A 101 -5.24 2.11 -3.92
CA ILE A 101 -6.57 1.51 -4.04
C ILE A 101 -6.51 0.35 -5.03
N ASP A 102 -6.01 0.56 -6.24
CA ASP A 102 -5.89 -0.51 -7.25
C ASP A 102 -4.96 -1.63 -6.79
N THR A 103 -3.87 -1.27 -6.11
CA THR A 103 -2.92 -2.23 -5.53
C THR A 103 -3.57 -3.08 -4.45
N ALA A 104 -4.44 -2.50 -3.62
CA ALA A 104 -5.19 -3.24 -2.61
C ALA A 104 -6.22 -4.20 -3.24
N LEU A 105 -6.89 -3.83 -4.35
CA LEU A 105 -7.76 -4.75 -5.08
C LEU A 105 -6.97 -5.89 -5.72
N HIS A 106 -5.80 -5.58 -6.29
CA HIS A 106 -4.88 -6.58 -6.81
C HIS A 106 -4.44 -7.57 -5.73
N LEU A 107 -4.11 -7.08 -4.53
CA LEU A 107 -3.80 -7.92 -3.36
C LEU A 107 -4.96 -8.84 -2.97
N VAL A 108 -6.20 -8.33 -2.94
CA VAL A 108 -7.38 -9.18 -2.69
C VAL A 108 -7.49 -10.28 -3.75
N GLY A 109 -7.31 -9.91 -5.02
CA GLY A 109 -7.36 -10.83 -6.16
C GLY A 109 -6.33 -11.95 -6.06
N ARG A 110 -5.11 -11.59 -5.61
CA ARG A 110 -3.99 -12.50 -5.46
C ARG A 110 -4.08 -13.41 -4.23
N LEU A 111 -4.59 -12.89 -3.12
CA LEU A 111 -4.59 -13.60 -1.81
C LEU A 111 -5.87 -14.39 -1.54
N ALA A 112 -6.98 -14.05 -2.21
CA ALA A 112 -8.24 -14.78 -2.14
C ALA A 112 -8.68 -15.23 -3.53
N SER A 113 -9.27 -14.32 -4.33
CA SER A 113 -9.69 -14.61 -5.70
C SER A 113 -10.04 -13.35 -6.47
N PHE A 114 -10.06 -13.45 -7.80
CA PHE A 114 -10.54 -12.38 -8.68
C PHE A 114 -12.00 -12.00 -8.39
N GLU A 115 -12.86 -12.99 -8.12
CA GLU A 115 -14.26 -12.76 -7.76
C GLU A 115 -14.36 -11.96 -6.47
N ARG A 116 -13.56 -12.31 -5.44
CA ARG A 116 -13.52 -11.57 -4.18
C ARG A 116 -13.08 -10.12 -4.38
N ALA A 117 -12.09 -9.88 -5.24
CA ALA A 117 -11.67 -8.52 -5.58
C ALA A 117 -12.81 -7.73 -6.25
N ALA A 118 -13.60 -8.36 -7.13
CA ALA A 118 -14.76 -7.74 -7.75
C ALA A 118 -15.88 -7.43 -6.74
N GLU A 119 -16.16 -8.35 -5.80
CA GLU A 119 -17.10 -8.15 -4.71
C GLU A 119 -16.68 -6.98 -3.81
N VAL A 120 -15.42 -6.93 -3.39
CA VAL A 120 -14.86 -5.85 -2.58
C VAL A 120 -14.94 -4.52 -3.32
N ARG A 121 -14.56 -4.47 -4.60
CA ARG A 121 -14.67 -3.27 -5.45
C ARG A 121 -16.11 -2.76 -5.48
N ALA A 122 -17.08 -3.65 -5.68
CA ALA A 122 -18.49 -3.30 -5.71
C ALA A 122 -18.99 -2.81 -4.34
N GLY A 123 -18.59 -3.48 -3.24
CA GLY A 123 -18.97 -3.14 -1.87
C GLY A 123 -18.51 -1.74 -1.43
N ILE A 124 -17.32 -1.31 -1.87
CA ILE A 124 -16.82 0.06 -1.64
C ILE A 124 -17.24 1.05 -2.74
N GLN A 125 -18.02 0.62 -3.73
CA GLN A 125 -18.47 1.43 -4.87
C GLN A 125 -17.30 2.08 -5.64
N TYR A 126 -16.19 1.34 -5.78
CA TYR A 126 -15.02 1.86 -6.47
C TYR A 126 -15.14 1.73 -8.00
N ASP A 127 -15.64 2.80 -8.61
CA ASP A 127 -15.78 2.96 -10.06
C ASP A 127 -15.23 4.33 -10.50
N PRO A 128 -13.90 4.50 -10.54
CA PRO A 128 -13.29 5.80 -10.80
C PRO A 128 -13.63 6.30 -12.22
N ARG A 129 -14.31 7.45 -12.29
CA ARG A 129 -14.57 8.21 -13.52
C ARG A 129 -14.11 9.66 -13.30
N PRO A 130 -12.80 9.94 -13.43
CA PRO A 130 -12.29 11.29 -13.22
C PRO A 130 -13.00 12.27 -14.15
N PRO A 131 -13.52 13.40 -13.63
CA PRO A 131 -14.24 14.38 -14.44
C PRO A 131 -13.32 15.29 -15.26
N VAL A 132 -12.01 15.21 -15.03
CA VAL A 132 -10.95 16.03 -15.65
C VAL A 132 -9.78 15.15 -16.06
#